data_AF-A0A941RS45-F1
#
_entry.id   AF-A0A941RS45-F1
#
_cell.length_a   1.000
_cell.length_b   1.000
_cell.length_c   1.000
_cell.angle_alpha   90.00
_cell.angle_beta   90.00
_cell.angle_gamma   90.00
#
_symmetry.space_group_name_H-M   'P 1'
#
loop_
_entity.id
_entity.type
_entity.pdbx_description
1 polymer ?
#
loop_
_entity_poly.entity_id
_entity_poly.type
_entity_poly.pdbx_seq_one_letter_code
_entity_poly.pdbx_strand_id
1 'polypeptide(L)'
;MSFHLRFIVMRCFNIANCSGAAIAAAGLLLGFTMQVSTAAADPKEVGVWYDDTGKGAVKIEICTPTTLCGKIYWLKEPMADDGHPKIDRYNPEPSKRTRPICGLPVLGDLEKISDGGFDNGWVYDPKQGKSYSVALDLVGPDTLKVTGYKGMRFLGKSFIWTRAPADLPSCDSQAALPPVPAPVPAVRKKQASNAKKSKTVEGASKLGAADIAKSPHHKKKKVAKAAVPAEPPPVASNP
;
A
#
# COMPACT_ATOMS: atom_id res chain seq x y z
N MET A 1 -3.02 -67.59 -25.11
CA MET A 1 -4.45 -67.26 -25.23
C MET A 1 -4.67 -66.66 -26.60
N SER A 2 -5.20 -67.48 -27.51
CA SER A 2 -5.26 -67.23 -28.95
C SER A 2 -6.40 -66.28 -29.32
N PHE A 3 -6.08 -65.21 -30.03
CA PHE A 3 -7.05 -64.37 -30.73
C PHE A 3 -7.30 -64.96 -32.13
N HIS A 4 -8.52 -65.45 -32.37
CA HIS A 4 -8.95 -65.92 -33.69
C HIS A 4 -9.42 -64.73 -34.54
N LEU A 5 -8.57 -64.38 -35.50
CA LEU A 5 -8.85 -63.48 -36.62
C LEU A 5 -9.78 -64.20 -37.61
N ARG A 6 -11.00 -63.71 -37.81
CA ARG A 6 -11.89 -64.16 -38.89
C ARG A 6 -11.79 -63.21 -40.08
N PHE A 7 -11.24 -63.76 -41.15
CA PHE A 7 -11.22 -63.25 -42.51
C PHE A 7 -12.65 -62.90 -42.97
N ILE A 8 -12.86 -61.66 -43.41
CA ILE A 8 -13.98 -61.30 -44.28
C ILE A 8 -13.41 -61.04 -45.66
N VAL A 9 -14.04 -61.73 -46.61
CA VAL A 9 -13.67 -61.91 -48.01
C VAL A 9 -13.72 -60.58 -48.78
N MET A 10 -12.58 -60.24 -49.37
CA MET A 10 -12.42 -59.18 -50.35
C MET A 10 -12.94 -59.68 -51.70
N ARG A 11 -14.05 -59.12 -52.19
CA ARG A 11 -14.50 -59.27 -53.58
C ARG A 11 -14.08 -58.04 -54.36
N CYS A 12 -13.11 -58.22 -55.23
CA CYS A 12 -12.76 -57.29 -56.29
C CYS A 12 -13.92 -57.21 -57.29
N PHE A 13 -14.42 -56.02 -57.56
CA PHE A 13 -15.08 -55.71 -58.82
C PHE A 13 -14.32 -54.57 -59.49
N ASN A 14 -13.81 -54.89 -60.67
CA ASN A 14 -13.01 -54.02 -61.51
C ASN A 14 -13.91 -53.03 -62.26
N ILE A 15 -13.28 -51.90 -62.57
CA ILE A 15 -13.75 -50.65 -63.17
C ILE A 15 -14.20 -50.85 -64.63
N ALA A 16 -15.29 -50.21 -65.03
CA ALA A 16 -15.54 -49.82 -66.42
C ALA A 16 -16.32 -48.50 -66.51
N ASN A 17 -15.81 -47.60 -67.35
CA ASN A 17 -16.11 -46.17 -67.49
C ASN A 17 -17.59 -45.78 -67.71
N CYS A 18 -17.99 -44.65 -67.11
CA CYS A 18 -18.94 -43.71 -67.72
C CYS A 18 -18.52 -42.27 -67.42
N SER A 19 -18.23 -41.54 -68.49
CA SER A 19 -18.00 -40.09 -68.49
C SER A 19 -19.31 -39.36 -68.21
N GLY A 20 -19.31 -38.46 -67.22
CA GLY A 20 -20.46 -37.60 -66.94
C GLY A 20 -20.25 -36.83 -65.64
N ALA A 21 -20.08 -35.52 -65.75
CA ALA A 21 -19.80 -34.62 -64.64
C ALA A 21 -20.91 -34.64 -63.57
N ALA A 22 -20.50 -34.76 -62.30
CA ALA A 22 -21.22 -34.18 -61.16
C ALA A 22 -20.21 -33.92 -60.04
N ILE A 23 -19.79 -32.66 -59.94
CA ILE A 23 -19.03 -32.13 -58.81
C ILE A 23 -19.96 -32.20 -57.59
N ALA A 24 -19.87 -33.25 -56.80
CA ALA A 24 -20.40 -33.26 -55.44
C ALA A 24 -19.23 -33.02 -54.48
N ALA A 25 -18.79 -31.76 -54.43
CA ALA A 25 -17.92 -31.29 -53.37
C ALA A 25 -18.72 -31.38 -52.06
N ALA A 26 -18.52 -32.48 -51.32
CA ALA A 26 -18.99 -32.60 -49.95
C ALA A 26 -18.20 -31.58 -49.10
N GLY A 27 -18.75 -30.36 -49.02
CA GLY A 27 -18.22 -29.28 -48.19
C GLY A 27 -18.26 -29.69 -46.73
N LEU A 28 -17.13 -30.16 -46.21
CA LEU A 28 -16.87 -30.25 -44.79
C LEU A 28 -16.76 -28.81 -44.26
N LEU A 29 -17.91 -28.19 -43.98
CA LEU A 29 -17.98 -26.94 -43.22
C LEU A 29 -17.49 -27.22 -41.79
N LEU A 30 -16.18 -27.16 -41.60
CA LEU A 30 -15.54 -27.01 -40.30
C LEU A 30 -16.06 -25.70 -39.70
N GLY A 31 -17.11 -25.82 -38.89
CA GLY A 31 -17.63 -24.73 -38.07
C GLY A 31 -16.54 -24.27 -37.11
N PHE A 32 -15.87 -23.18 -37.46
CA PHE A 32 -14.95 -22.48 -36.58
C PHE A 32 -15.78 -21.84 -35.46
N THR A 33 -15.96 -22.57 -34.36
CA THR A 33 -16.58 -22.01 -33.16
C THR A 33 -15.62 -20.99 -32.58
N MET A 34 -15.94 -19.70 -32.72
CA MET A 34 -15.19 -18.65 -32.04
C MET A 34 -15.39 -18.81 -30.54
N GLN A 35 -14.37 -19.32 -29.85
CA GLN A 35 -14.30 -19.32 -28.40
C GLN A 35 -14.14 -17.87 -27.94
N VAL A 36 -15.25 -17.26 -27.53
CA VAL A 36 -15.25 -15.96 -26.88
C VAL A 36 -14.63 -16.15 -25.50
N SER A 37 -13.38 -15.72 -25.35
CA SER A 37 -12.73 -15.65 -24.04
C SER A 37 -13.32 -14.48 -23.27
N THR A 38 -14.12 -14.76 -22.24
CA THR A 38 -14.58 -13.73 -21.32
C THR A 38 -13.40 -13.29 -20.45
N ALA A 39 -12.90 -12.07 -20.66
CA ALA A 39 -11.95 -11.48 -19.74
C ALA A 39 -12.60 -11.40 -18.35
N ALA A 40 -11.98 -12.02 -17.35
CA ALA A 40 -12.43 -11.88 -15.97
C ALA A 40 -12.30 -10.41 -15.56
N ALA A 41 -13.34 -9.86 -14.94
CA ALA A 41 -13.26 -8.52 -14.36
C ALA A 41 -12.24 -8.52 -13.21
N ASP A 42 -11.52 -7.42 -13.06
CA ASP A 42 -10.59 -7.22 -11.94
C ASP A 42 -11.32 -7.36 -10.58
N PRO A 43 -10.61 -7.81 -9.53
CA PRO A 43 -11.16 -7.81 -8.17
C PRO A 43 -11.66 -6.42 -7.79
N LYS A 44 -12.79 -6.34 -7.08
CA LYS A 44 -13.43 -5.06 -6.69
C LYS A 44 -12.57 -4.22 -5.74
N GLU A 45 -11.60 -4.85 -5.08
CA GLU A 45 -10.58 -4.26 -4.23
C GLU A 45 -9.56 -3.44 -5.04
N VAL A 46 -9.38 -3.74 -6.33
CA VAL A 46 -8.54 -2.95 -7.24
C VAL A 46 -9.13 -1.55 -7.39
N GLY A 47 -8.26 -0.54 -7.32
CA GLY A 47 -8.64 0.87 -7.40
C GLY A 47 -7.88 1.75 -6.43
N VAL A 48 -8.27 3.02 -6.36
CA VAL A 48 -7.69 4.01 -5.45
C VAL A 48 -8.60 4.19 -4.25
N TRP A 49 -8.02 4.13 -3.06
CA TRP A 49 -8.72 4.18 -1.78
C TRP A 49 -8.11 5.25 -0.88
N TYR A 50 -8.93 6.15 -0.35
CA TYR A 50 -8.52 7.02 0.74
C TYR A 50 -8.31 6.21 2.02
N ASP A 51 -7.24 6.53 2.74
CA ASP A 51 -7.01 6.00 4.08
C ASP A 51 -8.07 6.49 5.08
N ASP A 52 -8.09 5.90 6.27
CA ASP A 52 -9.03 6.24 7.35
C ASP A 52 -8.91 7.69 7.83
N THR A 53 -7.82 8.37 7.48
CA THR A 53 -7.59 9.78 7.84
C THR A 53 -8.06 10.75 6.76
N GLY A 54 -8.32 10.28 5.54
CA GLY A 54 -8.60 11.11 4.36
C GLY A 54 -7.42 12.00 3.94
N LYS A 55 -6.20 11.71 4.42
CA LYS A 55 -4.99 12.51 4.12
C LYS A 55 -4.03 11.81 3.16
N GLY A 56 -4.24 10.53 2.89
CA GLY A 56 -3.54 9.77 1.88
C GLY A 56 -4.50 8.90 1.10
N ALA A 57 -4.07 8.48 -0.10
CA ALA A 57 -4.74 7.43 -0.84
C ALA A 57 -3.74 6.39 -1.32
N VAL A 58 -4.16 5.13 -1.34
CA VAL A 58 -3.39 3.99 -1.83
C VAL A 58 -4.06 3.44 -3.06
N LYS A 59 -3.30 3.23 -4.13
CA LYS A 59 -3.75 2.47 -5.30
C LYS A 59 -3.45 1.00 -5.06
N ILE A 60 -4.48 0.17 -5.06
CA ILE A 60 -4.39 -1.29 -5.02
C ILE A 60 -4.48 -1.79 -6.47
N GLU A 61 -3.56 -2.67 -6.85
CA GLU A 61 -3.45 -3.25 -8.18
C GLU A 61 -3.06 -4.72 -8.13
N ILE A 62 -3.30 -5.43 -9.24
CA ILE A 62 -2.85 -6.81 -9.42
C ILE A 62 -1.34 -6.77 -9.69
N CYS A 63 -0.56 -7.43 -8.83
CA CYS A 63 0.90 -7.37 -8.89
C CYS A 63 1.52 -8.69 -9.36
N THR A 64 0.82 -9.80 -9.10
CA THR A 64 1.08 -11.09 -9.72
C THR A 64 -0.26 -11.69 -10.17
N PRO A 65 -0.29 -12.79 -10.94
CA PRO A 65 -1.54 -13.45 -11.32
C PRO A 65 -2.43 -13.86 -10.13
N THR A 66 -1.87 -13.96 -8.91
CA THR A 66 -2.58 -14.45 -7.72
C THR A 66 -2.60 -13.45 -6.56
N THR A 67 -1.88 -12.34 -6.63
CA THR A 67 -1.74 -11.40 -5.51
C THR A 67 -1.99 -9.95 -5.86
N LEU A 68 -2.53 -9.21 -4.90
CA LEU A 68 -2.64 -7.76 -4.93
C LEU A 68 -1.47 -7.11 -4.19
N CYS A 69 -1.11 -5.91 -4.62
CA CYS A 69 -0.21 -5.02 -3.89
C CYS A 69 -0.70 -3.58 -4.03
N GLY A 70 -0.03 -2.65 -3.36
CA GLY A 70 -0.44 -1.27 -3.42
C GLY A 70 0.64 -0.29 -3.03
N LYS A 71 0.49 0.92 -3.55
CA LYS A 71 1.42 2.04 -3.35
C LYS A 71 0.68 3.31 -3.00
N ILE A 72 1.36 4.21 -2.30
CA ILE A 72 0.83 5.55 -2.01
C ILE A 72 0.63 6.27 -3.34
N TYR A 73 -0.62 6.55 -3.66
CA TYR A 73 -1.05 7.14 -4.91
C TYR A 73 -1.19 8.66 -4.81
N TRP A 74 -1.66 9.16 -3.66
CA TRP A 74 -1.91 10.57 -3.41
C TRP A 74 -1.68 10.93 -1.95
N LEU A 75 -1.29 12.18 -1.72
CA LEU A 75 -1.17 12.77 -0.39
C LEU A 75 -1.81 14.16 -0.41
N LYS A 76 -2.52 14.50 0.66
CA LYS A 76 -3.04 15.86 0.87
C LYS A 76 -1.91 16.89 0.95
N GLU A 77 -0.81 16.49 1.57
CA GLU A 77 0.40 17.30 1.75
C GLU A 77 1.60 16.45 1.32
N PRO A 78 2.00 16.51 0.03
CA PRO A 78 3.11 15.69 -0.49
C PRO A 78 4.49 16.27 -0.15
N MET A 79 4.58 17.57 0.12
CA MET A 79 5.81 18.27 0.49
C MET A 79 5.97 18.37 2.01
N ALA A 80 7.21 18.40 2.47
CA ALA A 80 7.58 18.78 3.83
C ALA A 80 7.70 20.30 3.97
N ASP A 81 7.90 20.78 5.20
CA ASP A 81 7.96 22.22 5.51
C ASP A 81 9.14 22.95 4.85
N ASP A 82 10.18 22.20 4.47
CA ASP A 82 11.34 22.70 3.74
C ASP A 82 11.12 22.80 2.22
N GLY A 83 9.93 22.45 1.74
CA GLY A 83 9.57 22.46 0.33
C GLY A 83 10.04 21.24 -0.46
N HIS A 84 10.72 20.28 0.16
CA HIS A 84 11.10 19.02 -0.49
C HIS A 84 9.99 17.96 -0.38
N PRO A 85 9.92 16.99 -1.30
CA PRO A 85 9.00 15.86 -1.17
C PRO A 85 9.22 15.11 0.15
N LYS A 86 8.12 14.64 0.77
CA LYS A 86 8.23 13.78 1.95
C LYS A 86 9.01 12.51 1.61
N ILE A 87 9.93 12.14 2.49
CA ILE A 87 10.75 10.92 2.38
C ILE A 87 10.44 9.93 3.52
N ASP A 88 10.81 8.68 3.32
CA ASP A 88 10.65 7.55 4.25
C ASP A 88 11.59 7.60 5.47
N ARG A 89 11.64 8.75 6.13
CA ARG A 89 12.64 9.09 7.15
C ARG A 89 12.68 8.14 8.35
N TYR A 90 11.58 7.44 8.62
CA TYR A 90 11.44 6.52 9.74
C TYR A 90 11.78 5.07 9.38
N ASN A 91 12.19 4.79 8.14
CA ASN A 91 12.54 3.43 7.75
C ASN A 91 13.60 2.83 8.68
N PRO A 92 13.43 1.59 9.18
CA PRO A 92 14.44 0.94 10.01
C PRO A 92 15.78 0.77 9.27
N GLU A 93 15.74 0.54 7.95
CA GLU A 93 16.90 0.41 7.08
C GLU A 93 17.40 1.80 6.65
N PRO A 94 18.60 2.25 7.08
CA PRO A 94 19.09 3.59 6.78
C PRO A 94 19.16 3.91 5.28
N SER A 95 19.52 2.92 4.46
CA SER A 95 19.62 3.08 3.00
C SER A 95 18.26 3.36 2.33
N LYS A 96 17.15 3.08 3.01
CA LYS A 96 15.78 3.28 2.51
C LYS A 96 15.16 4.61 2.93
N ARG A 97 15.81 5.40 3.79
CA ARG A 97 15.24 6.61 4.40
C ARG A 97 15.09 7.82 3.48
N THR A 98 15.78 7.80 2.34
CA THR A 98 15.77 8.88 1.34
C THR A 98 14.73 8.67 0.24
N ARG A 99 14.01 7.54 0.26
CA ARG A 99 12.99 7.22 -0.74
C ARG A 99 11.79 8.15 -0.57
N PRO A 100 11.20 8.67 -1.66
CA PRO A 100 9.96 9.45 -1.58
C PRO A 100 8.81 8.62 -0.97
N ILE A 101 7.93 9.29 -0.20
CA ILE A 101 6.68 8.68 0.29
C ILE A 101 5.68 8.51 -0.85
N CYS A 102 5.61 9.49 -1.75
CA CYS A 102 4.81 9.39 -2.95
C CYS A 102 5.30 8.22 -3.82
N GLY A 103 4.37 7.36 -4.26
CA GLY A 103 4.68 6.16 -5.03
C GLY A 103 5.27 4.99 -4.22
N LEU A 104 5.45 5.15 -2.90
CA LEU A 104 6.05 4.12 -2.06
C LEU A 104 5.15 2.88 -2.00
N PRO A 105 5.67 1.67 -2.26
CA PRO A 105 4.96 0.42 -2.00
C PRO A 105 4.67 0.28 -0.51
N VAL A 106 3.39 0.11 -0.17
CA VAL A 106 2.91 0.03 1.21
C VAL A 106 2.02 -1.18 1.47
N LEU A 107 1.60 -1.89 0.42
CA LEU A 107 0.89 -3.16 0.51
C LEU A 107 1.53 -4.18 -0.43
N GLY A 108 1.52 -5.45 -0.06
CA GLY A 108 1.95 -6.54 -0.93
C GLY A 108 1.50 -7.91 -0.45
N ASP A 109 1.64 -8.90 -1.33
CA ASP A 109 1.38 -10.32 -1.09
C ASP A 109 -0.02 -10.63 -0.57
N LEU A 110 -1.00 -9.79 -0.91
CA LEU A 110 -2.40 -10.02 -0.56
C LEU A 110 -2.98 -11.11 -1.45
N GLU A 111 -3.31 -12.25 -0.85
CA GLU A 111 -3.84 -13.43 -1.52
C GLU A 111 -5.35 -13.53 -1.34
N LYS A 112 -6.07 -13.96 -2.38
CA LYS A 112 -7.51 -14.22 -2.28
C LYS A 112 -7.74 -15.42 -1.35
N ILE A 113 -8.59 -15.25 -0.35
CA ILE A 113 -8.99 -16.34 0.57
C ILE A 113 -10.38 -16.89 0.22
N SER A 114 -10.67 -18.12 0.66
CA SER A 114 -11.85 -18.88 0.26
C SER A 114 -13.18 -18.30 0.77
N ASP A 115 -13.16 -17.59 1.89
CA ASP A 115 -14.27 -16.85 2.50
C ASP A 115 -14.47 -15.45 1.89
N GLY A 116 -13.67 -15.08 0.90
CA GLY A 116 -13.72 -13.78 0.24
C GLY A 116 -12.75 -12.76 0.84
N GLY A 117 -12.60 -11.61 0.20
CA GLY A 117 -11.54 -10.66 0.58
C GLY A 117 -10.13 -11.17 0.25
N PHE A 118 -9.13 -10.57 0.88
CA PHE A 118 -7.71 -10.89 0.72
C PHE A 118 -6.98 -10.91 2.07
N ASP A 119 -6.00 -11.79 2.26
CA ASP A 119 -5.21 -11.91 3.51
C ASP A 119 -3.75 -12.31 3.19
N ASN A 120 -2.98 -12.68 4.21
CA ASN A 120 -1.56 -13.09 4.15
C ASN A 120 -0.57 -12.02 3.65
N GLY A 121 -1.07 -10.83 3.34
CA GLY A 121 -0.23 -9.74 2.87
C GLY A 121 0.50 -9.01 3.98
N TRP A 122 1.31 -8.04 3.57
CA TRP A 122 1.97 -7.09 4.47
C TRP A 122 1.52 -5.66 4.18
N VAL A 123 1.53 -4.82 5.22
CA VAL A 123 1.38 -3.36 5.14
C VAL A 123 2.55 -2.67 5.82
N TYR A 124 3.08 -1.61 5.20
CA TYR A 124 4.11 -0.74 5.76
C TYR A 124 3.53 0.63 6.12
N ASP A 125 3.70 1.06 7.37
CA ASP A 125 3.39 2.42 7.83
C ASP A 125 4.66 3.30 7.83
N PRO A 126 4.85 4.18 6.83
CA PRO A 126 6.01 5.06 6.77
C PRO A 126 6.02 6.15 7.85
N LYS A 127 4.88 6.43 8.51
CA LYS A 127 4.83 7.37 9.63
C LYS A 127 5.47 6.77 10.89
N GLN A 128 5.55 5.44 10.97
CA GLN A 128 6.12 4.72 12.11
C GLN A 128 7.35 3.89 11.78
N GLY A 129 7.64 3.63 10.51
CA GLY A 129 8.71 2.73 10.10
C GLY A 129 8.43 1.27 10.44
N LYS A 130 7.15 0.86 10.43
CA LYS A 130 6.73 -0.48 10.89
C LYS A 130 5.94 -1.22 9.85
N SER A 131 6.12 -2.54 9.81
CA SER A 131 5.32 -3.44 9.00
C SER A 131 4.43 -4.34 9.86
N TYR A 132 3.30 -4.73 9.30
CA TYR A 132 2.29 -5.59 9.89
C TYR A 132 1.77 -6.56 8.83
N SER A 133 1.18 -7.66 9.25
CA SER A 133 0.33 -8.45 8.35
C SER A 133 -0.96 -7.68 8.07
N VAL A 134 -1.56 -7.88 6.90
CA VAL A 134 -2.78 -7.15 6.50
C VAL A 134 -3.78 -8.03 5.78
N ALA A 135 -5.06 -7.77 6.07
CA ALA A 135 -6.20 -8.33 5.36
C ALA A 135 -7.13 -7.22 4.85
N LEU A 136 -7.79 -7.48 3.72
CA LEU A 136 -8.75 -6.59 3.08
C LEU A 136 -10.11 -7.27 2.95
N ASP A 137 -11.15 -6.63 3.46
CA ASP A 137 -12.53 -7.08 3.26
C ASP A 137 -13.37 -5.94 2.66
N LEU A 138 -14.06 -6.18 1.56
CA LEU A 138 -15.10 -5.27 1.10
C LEU A 138 -16.32 -5.43 1.99
N VAL A 139 -16.69 -4.33 2.66
CA VAL A 139 -17.91 -4.25 3.48
C VAL A 139 -19.00 -3.41 2.81
N GLY A 140 -18.71 -2.87 1.61
CA GLY A 140 -19.61 -2.15 0.72
C GLY A 140 -18.95 -1.92 -0.65
N PRO A 141 -19.66 -1.35 -1.64
CA PRO A 141 -19.10 -1.08 -2.97
C PRO A 141 -17.89 -0.12 -2.92
N ASP A 142 -17.95 0.85 -2.02
CA ASP A 142 -16.96 1.93 -1.85
C ASP A 142 -16.40 1.97 -0.43
N THR A 143 -16.47 0.85 0.29
CA THR A 143 -16.01 0.74 1.68
C THR A 143 -15.17 -0.52 1.86
N LEU A 144 -13.89 -0.31 2.14
CA LEU A 144 -12.90 -1.36 2.32
C LEU A 144 -12.45 -1.36 3.78
N LYS A 145 -12.61 -2.49 4.47
CA LYS A 145 -12.06 -2.70 5.80
C LYS A 145 -10.65 -3.25 5.66
N VAL A 146 -9.67 -2.50 6.15
CA VAL A 146 -8.25 -2.86 6.15
C VAL A 146 -7.85 -3.24 7.57
N THR A 147 -7.46 -4.49 7.78
CA THR A 147 -7.10 -5.00 9.12
C THR A 147 -5.62 -5.28 9.21
N GLY A 148 -4.89 -4.47 9.97
CA GLY A 148 -3.48 -4.70 10.27
C GLY A 148 -3.29 -5.49 11.57
N TYR A 149 -2.42 -6.50 11.56
CA TYR A 149 -2.25 -7.40 12.70
C TYR A 149 -0.81 -7.93 12.86
N LYS A 150 -0.55 -8.55 14.02
CA LYS A 150 0.67 -9.31 14.30
C LYS A 150 0.28 -10.69 14.82
N GLY A 151 0.67 -11.75 14.12
CA GLY A 151 0.26 -13.11 14.45
C GLY A 151 -1.16 -13.38 13.96
N MET A 152 -2.17 -13.22 14.83
CA MET A 152 -3.55 -13.59 14.51
C MET A 152 -4.40 -12.36 14.13
N ARG A 153 -5.12 -12.44 13.01
CA ARG A 153 -5.96 -11.35 12.46
C ARG A 153 -6.99 -10.79 13.43
N PHE A 154 -7.62 -11.63 14.27
CA PHE A 154 -8.64 -11.19 15.23
C PHE A 154 -8.09 -10.34 16.39
N LEU A 155 -6.77 -10.34 16.61
CA LEU A 155 -6.08 -9.44 17.56
C LEU A 155 -5.60 -8.15 16.89
N GLY A 156 -5.90 -7.97 15.60
CA GLY A 156 -5.53 -6.82 14.81
C GLY A 156 -6.37 -5.57 15.10
N LYS A 157 -6.05 -4.51 14.36
CA LYS A 157 -6.84 -3.29 14.30
C LYS A 157 -7.39 -3.11 12.89
N SER A 158 -8.67 -2.78 12.80
CA SER A 158 -9.33 -2.51 11.53
C SER A 158 -9.51 -1.02 11.31
N PHE A 159 -9.34 -0.61 10.06
CA PHE A 159 -9.51 0.75 9.55
C PHE A 159 -10.47 0.71 8.38
N ILE A 160 -11.28 1.75 8.22
CA ILE A 160 -12.20 1.85 7.09
C ILE A 160 -11.62 2.81 6.08
N TRP A 161 -11.34 2.28 4.89
CA TRP A 161 -10.94 3.03 3.73
C TRP A 161 -12.15 3.24 2.82
N THR A 162 -12.13 4.36 2.10
CA THR A 162 -13.23 4.75 1.21
C THR A 162 -12.72 4.90 -0.21
N ARG A 163 -13.55 4.58 -1.20
CA ARG A 163 -13.14 4.69 -2.60
C ARG A 163 -12.85 6.16 -2.94
N ALA A 164 -11.71 6.39 -3.58
CA ALA A 164 -11.34 7.71 -4.08
C ALA A 164 -12.06 8.01 -5.42
N PRO A 165 -12.29 9.28 -5.74
CA PRO A 165 -12.84 9.65 -7.05
C PRO A 165 -11.83 9.33 -8.16
N ALA A 166 -12.35 9.03 -9.36
CA ALA A 166 -11.55 8.57 -10.48
C ALA A 166 -10.56 9.62 -11.02
N ASP A 167 -10.82 10.90 -10.76
CA ASP A 167 -10.02 12.06 -11.17
C ASP A 167 -9.01 12.51 -10.09
N LEU A 168 -8.84 11.75 -9.00
CA LEU A 168 -7.82 12.06 -8.00
C LEU A 168 -6.43 12.08 -8.67
N PRO A 169 -5.67 13.18 -8.60
CA PRO A 169 -4.36 13.24 -9.24
C PRO A 169 -3.39 12.29 -8.54
N SER A 170 -2.49 11.68 -9.31
CA SER A 170 -1.40 10.90 -8.75
C SER A 170 -0.30 11.81 -8.20
N CYS A 171 0.48 11.28 -7.27
CA CYS A 171 1.73 11.87 -6.82
C CYS A 171 2.66 12.26 -8.00
N ASP A 172 2.74 11.44 -9.04
CA ASP A 172 3.61 11.70 -10.21
C ASP A 172 3.12 12.91 -11.02
N SER A 173 1.80 13.08 -11.14
CA SER A 173 1.21 14.23 -11.82
C SER A 173 1.25 15.50 -10.97
N GLN A 174 1.27 15.40 -9.64
CA GLN A 174 1.46 16.54 -8.73
C GLN A 174 2.92 16.99 -8.62
N ALA A 175 3.88 16.08 -8.74
CA ALA A 175 5.31 16.42 -8.77
C ALA A 175 5.72 17.15 -10.05
N ALA A 176 4.96 16.98 -11.14
CA ALA A 176 5.16 17.69 -12.40
C ALA A 176 4.55 19.11 -12.41
N LEU A 177 3.71 19.45 -11.44
CA LEU A 177 3.23 20.82 -11.29
C LEU A 177 4.35 21.66 -10.67
N PRO A 178 4.62 22.88 -11.19
CA PRO A 178 5.54 23.79 -10.52
C PRO A 178 5.05 23.95 -9.08
N PRO A 179 5.96 23.97 -8.08
CA PRO A 179 5.56 24.09 -6.68
C PRO A 179 4.61 25.27 -6.58
N VAL A 180 3.35 25.01 -6.22
CA VAL A 180 2.38 26.08 -5.96
C VAL A 180 3.08 27.00 -4.98
N PRO A 181 3.35 28.27 -5.35
CA PRO A 181 4.10 29.15 -4.47
C PRO A 181 3.40 29.14 -3.14
N ALA A 182 4.10 28.66 -2.11
CA ALA A 182 3.57 28.59 -0.76
C ALA A 182 2.94 29.95 -0.45
N PRO A 183 1.73 30.01 0.13
CA PRO A 183 1.11 31.28 0.49
C PRO A 183 2.13 32.06 1.32
N VAL A 184 2.67 33.11 0.73
CA VAL A 184 3.69 33.93 1.36
C VAL A 184 3.09 34.37 2.69
N PRO A 185 3.72 34.07 3.85
CA PRO A 185 3.19 34.51 5.12
C PRO A 185 3.05 36.03 5.04
N ALA A 186 1.80 36.51 5.12
CA ALA A 186 1.51 37.93 5.06
C ALA A 186 2.40 38.64 6.09
N VAL A 187 3.30 39.49 5.61
CA VAL A 187 4.20 40.28 6.45
C VAL A 187 3.32 41.12 7.37
N ARG A 188 3.17 40.66 8.61
CA ARG A 188 2.48 41.38 9.67
C ARG A 188 3.36 42.57 10.02
N LYS A 189 3.09 43.74 9.43
CA LYS A 189 3.75 44.99 9.77
C LYS A 189 3.56 45.23 11.27
N LYS A 190 4.63 45.06 12.06
CA LYS A 190 4.71 45.61 13.42
C LYS A 190 4.64 47.13 13.28
N GLN A 191 3.48 47.72 13.53
CA GLN A 191 3.42 49.13 13.91
C GLN A 191 3.99 49.25 15.32
N ALA A 192 5.17 49.85 15.41
CA ALA A 192 5.72 50.36 16.65
C ALA A 192 4.88 51.58 17.07
N SER A 193 4.11 51.48 18.16
CA SER A 193 3.58 52.63 18.85
C SER A 193 4.60 53.10 19.89
N ASN A 194 5.18 54.27 19.61
CA ASN A 194 6.08 54.98 20.51
C ASN A 194 5.20 55.80 21.47
N ALA A 195 5.17 55.47 22.76
CA ALA A 195 4.54 56.29 23.79
C ALA A 195 5.54 56.57 24.92
N LYS A 196 5.82 57.86 25.08
CA LYS A 196 6.84 58.46 25.93
C LYS A 196 6.27 58.72 27.33
N LYS A 197 6.95 58.17 28.34
CA LYS A 197 7.33 58.78 29.64
C LYS A 197 6.21 59.19 30.63
N SER A 198 6.23 58.58 31.82
CA SER A 198 6.06 59.30 33.09
C SER A 198 6.89 58.62 34.20
N LYS A 199 7.38 59.43 35.14
CA LYS A 199 8.45 59.18 36.11
C LYS A 199 7.97 59.68 37.48
N THR A 200 7.90 58.81 38.49
CA THR A 200 7.89 59.11 39.96
C THR A 200 8.24 57.78 40.65
N VAL A 201 9.47 57.50 41.12
CA VAL A 201 10.19 57.86 42.36
C VAL A 201 9.47 57.53 43.69
N GLU A 202 10.26 56.94 44.59
CA GLU A 202 10.08 56.68 46.04
C GLU A 202 9.33 55.39 46.44
N GLY A 203 9.77 54.56 47.38
CA GLY A 203 10.84 54.68 48.36
C GLY A 203 11.15 53.32 49.03
N ALA A 204 12.21 53.31 49.83
CA ALA A 204 13.01 52.17 50.24
C ALA A 204 12.51 51.35 51.45
N SER A 205 13.31 50.33 51.79
CA SER A 205 13.47 49.61 53.08
C SER A 205 12.75 48.25 53.13
N LYS A 206 13.29 47.15 53.66
CA LYS A 206 14.43 46.95 54.57
C LYS A 206 14.85 45.47 54.55
N LEU A 207 16.07 45.29 55.05
CA LEU A 207 16.88 44.10 55.33
C LEU A 207 16.23 42.90 56.08
N GLY A 208 16.86 41.74 55.88
CA GLY A 208 16.92 40.55 56.76
C GLY A 208 17.02 39.26 55.92
N ALA A 209 18.19 38.68 55.59
CA ALA A 209 19.15 37.96 56.46
C ALA A 209 18.45 36.96 57.40
N ALA A 210 18.78 35.67 57.49
CA ALA A 210 19.81 34.83 56.90
C ALA A 210 19.49 33.34 57.25
N ASP A 211 20.38 32.44 56.81
CA ASP A 211 20.74 31.13 57.40
C ASP A 211 19.96 29.89 56.93
N ILE A 212 20.55 29.04 56.06
CA ILE A 212 21.59 28.01 56.31
C ILE A 212 21.00 26.73 56.94
N ALA A 213 20.94 25.63 56.16
CA ALA A 213 21.76 24.43 56.38
C ALA A 213 21.20 23.15 55.70
N LYS A 214 22.17 22.36 55.22
CA LYS A 214 22.20 20.88 55.11
C LYS A 214 21.44 20.16 53.99
N SER A 215 22.23 19.83 52.96
CA SER A 215 22.22 18.51 52.28
C SER A 215 22.57 17.38 53.28
N PRO A 216 22.23 16.09 53.05
CA PRO A 216 22.76 15.36 51.90
C PRO A 216 21.87 14.26 51.26
N HIS A 217 22.27 13.90 50.03
CA HIS A 217 22.26 12.57 49.42
C HIS A 217 21.03 11.65 49.54
N HIS A 218 20.32 11.47 48.42
CA HIS A 218 19.93 10.13 47.97
C HIS A 218 20.26 9.93 46.50
N LYS A 219 21.38 9.23 46.24
CA LYS A 219 21.63 8.53 44.98
C LYS A 219 20.53 7.47 44.80
N LYS A 220 19.75 7.52 43.72
CA LYS A 220 19.11 6.33 43.17
C LYS A 220 19.73 6.01 41.82
N LYS A 221 20.25 4.79 41.77
CA LYS A 221 21.05 4.18 40.70
C LYS A 221 20.27 4.12 39.38
N LYS A 222 20.97 4.45 38.29
CA LYS A 222 20.67 3.93 36.95
C LYS A 222 20.73 2.40 37.01
N VAL A 223 19.66 1.72 36.63
CA VAL A 223 19.72 0.32 36.23
C VAL A 223 19.70 0.31 34.71
N ALA A 224 20.86 -0.02 34.13
CA ALA A 224 20.98 -0.39 32.74
C ALA A 224 20.24 -1.72 32.53
N LYS A 225 19.26 -1.76 31.63
CA LYS A 225 18.68 -3.01 31.16
C LYS A 225 19.52 -3.50 30.00
N ALA A 226 20.19 -4.63 30.21
CA ALA A 226 21.00 -5.33 29.22
C ALA A 226 20.18 -5.61 27.95
N ALA A 227 20.83 -5.43 26.80
CA ALA A 227 20.35 -5.86 25.51
C ALA A 227 20.24 -7.39 25.49
N VAL A 228 19.07 -7.89 25.12
CA VAL A 228 18.88 -9.29 24.71
C VAL A 228 19.44 -9.38 23.28
N PRO A 229 20.35 -10.32 22.97
CA PRO A 229 20.83 -10.49 21.61
C PRO A 229 19.67 -10.90 20.70
N ALA A 230 19.55 -10.21 19.56
CA ALA A 230 18.62 -10.56 18.51
C ALA A 230 19.00 -11.94 17.96
N GLU A 231 18.07 -12.87 18.03
CA GLU A 231 18.16 -14.16 17.37
C GLU A 231 18.19 -13.93 15.84
N PRO A 232 19.12 -14.55 15.10
CA PRO A 232 19.18 -14.37 13.64
C PRO A 232 17.95 -15.02 12.97
N PRO A 233 17.44 -14.44 11.86
CA PRO A 233 16.33 -15.02 11.13
C PRO A 233 16.68 -16.41 10.59
N PRO A 234 15.70 -17.34 10.49
CA PRO A 234 15.94 -18.67 9.96
C PRO A 234 16.43 -18.60 8.52
N VAL A 235 17.57 -19.24 8.27
CA VAL A 235 18.12 -19.42 6.92
C VAL A 235 17.17 -20.34 6.15
N ALA A 236 16.63 -19.84 5.04
CA ALA A 236 15.87 -20.65 4.11
C ALA A 236 16.82 -21.66 3.43
N SER A 237 16.71 -22.93 3.82
CA SER A 237 17.22 -24.06 3.04
C SER A 237 16.25 -24.31 1.88
N ASN A 238 16.67 -24.02 0.65
CA ASN A 238 15.99 -24.47 -0.55
C ASN A 238 16.40 -25.92 -0.89
N PRO A 239 15.48 -26.75 -1.40
CA PRO A 239 15.80 -28.06 -1.98
C PRO A 239 16.56 -27.95 -3.31
#